data_AF-U2KTS5-F1
#
_entry.id   AF-U2KTS5-F1
#
_cell.length_a   1.000
_cell.length_b   1.000
_cell.length_c   1.000
_cell.angle_alpha   90.00
_cell.angle_beta   90.00
_cell.angle_gamma   90.00
#
_symmetry.space_group_name_H-M   'P 1'
#
loop_
_entity.id
_entity.type
_entity.pdbx_description
1 polymer ?
#
loop_
_entity_poly.entity_id
_entity_poly.type
_entity_poly.pdbx_seq_one_letter_code
_entity_poly.pdbx_strand_id
1 'polypeptide(L)'
;MDEKKASFDLGEFAANIMLQGILHPDMQLKNIGRSDPERKPVFIDYADVELYNIPEDLNDDLFHRFTEALSPLLGDFMNSFIKSSYFRMGFIARGGILAEAVFTNTVNKGYSCSQFVDTPYIPHFDSTNLWKNDFLHTAIQNWKEAPISNITIENFHYIDQYLISSERKTLSPINQYYLDFLYFSRLYIGMGFISDLEEYVPLLMILILNWARASLARNLPYTSYGLFQKCLTLKCNFPEVTERCQQGIRVLVKEEHINPNLISTIHGYLNRELFELLWILSDLENSKK
;
A
#
# COMPACT_ATOMS: atom_id res chain seq x y z
N MET A 1 2.79 15.87 -11.81
CA MET A 1 1.69 14.89 -11.76
C MET A 1 2.07 13.60 -12.48
N ASP A 2 2.81 13.68 -13.60
CA ASP A 2 3.32 12.52 -14.33
C ASP A 2 4.25 11.60 -13.50
N GLU A 3 5.14 12.18 -12.68
CA GLU A 3 6.10 11.36 -11.90
C GLU A 3 5.47 10.53 -10.77
N LYS A 4 4.44 11.07 -10.10
CA LYS A 4 3.73 10.38 -9.01
C LYS A 4 2.98 9.17 -9.54
N LYS A 5 2.18 9.38 -10.58
CA LYS A 5 1.46 8.30 -11.26
C LYS A 5 2.44 7.30 -11.87
N ALA A 6 3.51 7.75 -12.52
CA ALA A 6 4.53 6.85 -13.07
C ALA A 6 5.20 5.99 -11.99
N SER A 7 5.47 6.54 -10.81
CA SER A 7 6.04 5.77 -9.69
C SER A 7 5.06 4.70 -9.20
N PHE A 8 3.76 5.05 -9.09
CA PHE A 8 2.72 4.10 -8.74
C PHE A 8 2.53 3.00 -9.80
N ASP A 9 2.42 3.36 -11.07
CA ASP A 9 2.27 2.42 -12.19
C ASP A 9 3.48 1.46 -12.26
N LEU A 10 4.69 1.96 -11.97
CA LEU A 10 5.89 1.13 -11.88
C LEU A 10 5.82 0.14 -10.70
N GLY A 11 5.29 0.57 -9.56
CA GLY A 11 5.01 -0.31 -8.42
C GLY A 11 4.05 -1.42 -8.81
N GLU A 12 2.94 -1.09 -9.47
CA GLU A 12 1.98 -2.09 -9.96
C GLU A 12 2.66 -3.07 -10.94
N PHE A 13 3.49 -2.56 -11.85
CA PHE A 13 4.25 -3.40 -12.77
C PHE A 13 5.17 -4.37 -12.05
N ALA A 14 6.03 -3.89 -11.15
CA ALA A 14 6.97 -4.74 -10.42
C ALA A 14 6.25 -5.82 -9.59
N ALA A 15 5.13 -5.46 -8.96
CA ALA A 15 4.30 -6.42 -8.23
C ALA A 15 3.66 -7.48 -9.14
N ASN A 16 3.23 -7.08 -10.34
CA ASN A 16 2.66 -8.02 -11.30
C ASN A 16 3.70 -9.05 -11.80
N ILE A 17 4.92 -8.61 -12.07
CA ILE A 17 6.05 -9.48 -12.44
C ILE A 17 6.32 -10.49 -11.33
N MET A 18 6.41 -10.04 -10.08
CA MET A 18 6.59 -10.91 -8.91
C MET A 18 5.43 -11.91 -8.74
N LEU A 19 4.17 -11.48 -8.89
CA LEU A 19 3.00 -12.37 -8.79
C LEU A 19 2.96 -13.44 -9.90
N GLN A 20 3.55 -13.14 -11.06
CA GLN A 20 3.75 -14.11 -12.14
C GLN A 20 4.92 -15.06 -11.87
N GLY A 21 5.62 -14.91 -10.74
CA GLY A 21 6.77 -15.71 -10.35
C GLY A 21 8.03 -15.41 -11.15
N ILE A 22 8.09 -14.23 -11.75
CA ILE A 22 9.23 -13.79 -12.53
C ILE A 22 10.20 -13.06 -11.59
N LEU A 23 11.40 -13.60 -11.42
CA LEU A 23 12.49 -12.93 -10.72
C LEU A 23 13.46 -12.37 -11.75
N HIS A 24 13.42 -11.05 -11.93
CA HIS A 24 14.34 -10.35 -12.81
C HIS A 24 15.55 -9.85 -12.01
N PRO A 25 16.79 -10.27 -12.33
CA PRO A 25 17.97 -9.94 -11.52
C PRO A 25 18.34 -8.45 -11.60
N ASP A 26 17.97 -7.76 -12.69
CA ASP A 26 18.33 -6.35 -12.92
C ASP A 26 17.12 -5.42 -13.09
N MET A 27 16.30 -5.29 -12.02
CA MET A 27 15.21 -4.30 -11.98
C MET A 27 15.75 -2.87 -11.76
N GLN A 28 16.52 -2.33 -12.70
CA GLN A 28 16.93 -0.92 -12.71
C GLN A 28 15.99 -0.12 -13.63
N LEU A 29 15.72 1.17 -13.31
CA LEU A 29 14.85 2.00 -14.15
C LEU A 29 15.29 2.07 -15.61
N LYS A 30 16.61 2.06 -15.86
CA LYS A 30 17.19 2.10 -17.21
C LYS A 30 16.83 0.88 -18.07
N ASN A 31 16.46 -0.25 -17.45
CA ASN A 31 16.08 -1.49 -18.12
C ASN A 31 14.55 -1.61 -18.28
N ILE A 32 13.80 -0.60 -17.83
CA ILE A 32 12.34 -0.57 -17.91
C ILE A 32 11.93 0.51 -18.90
N GLY A 33 11.44 0.07 -20.05
CA GLY A 33 10.93 0.92 -21.11
C GLY A 33 9.43 1.15 -20.99
N ARG A 34 8.87 1.83 -21.99
CA ARG A 34 7.42 1.96 -22.16
C ARG A 34 7.00 1.31 -23.46
N SER A 35 5.99 0.45 -23.38
CA SER A 35 5.33 -0.10 -24.57
C SER A 35 4.56 0.98 -25.31
N ASP A 36 4.53 0.92 -26.64
CA ASP A 36 3.64 1.72 -27.46
C ASP A 36 2.44 0.87 -27.92
N PRO A 37 1.21 1.44 -28.01
CA PRO A 37 0.82 2.82 -27.70
C PRO A 37 0.41 3.04 -26.23
N GLU A 38 0.29 1.98 -25.44
CA GLU A 38 -0.34 1.99 -24.11
C GLU A 38 0.52 2.63 -23.01
N ARG A 39 1.79 2.94 -23.30
CA ARG A 39 2.79 3.52 -22.38
C ARG A 39 2.99 2.73 -21.08
N LYS A 40 2.65 1.44 -21.07
CA LYS A 40 2.84 0.56 -19.91
C LYS A 40 4.31 0.18 -19.73
N PRO A 41 4.82 0.08 -18.49
CA PRO A 41 6.18 -0.38 -18.24
C PRO A 41 6.42 -1.78 -18.82
N VAL A 42 7.57 -1.99 -19.45
CA VAL A 42 8.03 -3.29 -19.97
C VAL A 42 9.53 -3.43 -19.77
N PHE A 43 10.03 -4.64 -19.55
CA PHE A 43 11.48 -4.87 -19.56
C PHE A 43 12.03 -4.74 -20.98
N ILE A 44 13.17 -4.07 -21.11
CA ILE A 44 13.91 -3.91 -22.37
C ILE A 44 14.93 -5.04 -22.54
N ASP A 45 15.39 -5.63 -21.44
CA ASP A 45 16.29 -6.78 -21.39
C ASP A 45 15.61 -7.92 -20.61
N TYR A 46 15.81 -9.17 -21.05
CA TYR A 46 15.25 -10.38 -20.43
C TYR A 46 16.36 -11.42 -20.13
N ALA A 47 17.63 -11.04 -20.22
CA ALA A 47 18.72 -11.94 -19.85
C ALA A 47 18.58 -12.40 -18.37
N ASP A 48 18.78 -13.70 -18.14
CA ASP A 48 18.85 -14.32 -16.81
C ASP A 48 17.58 -14.23 -15.93
N VAL A 49 16.40 -14.13 -16.55
CA VAL A 49 15.12 -14.23 -15.82
C VAL A 49 14.89 -15.64 -15.29
N GLU A 50 14.56 -15.74 -14.00
CA GLU A 50 14.16 -16.99 -13.37
C GLU A 50 12.63 -17.04 -13.17
N LEU A 51 12.06 -18.25 -13.30
CA LEU A 51 10.63 -18.49 -13.23
C LEU A 51 10.29 -19.44 -12.07
N TYR A 52 9.29 -19.06 -11.30
CA TYR A 52 8.78 -19.78 -10.14
C TYR A 52 7.26 -19.91 -10.24
N ASN A 53 6.70 -20.99 -9.72
CA ASN A 53 5.27 -21.15 -9.56
C ASN A 53 4.84 -20.60 -8.19
N ILE A 54 4.26 -19.41 -8.17
CA ILE A 54 3.80 -18.75 -6.94
C ILE A 54 2.33 -19.10 -6.69
N PRO A 55 1.92 -19.49 -5.46
CA PRO A 55 2.71 -19.50 -4.24
C PRO A 55 3.48 -20.80 -3.96
N GLU A 56 3.33 -21.86 -4.75
CA GLU A 56 3.85 -23.20 -4.45
C GLU A 56 5.36 -23.27 -4.18
N ASP A 57 6.15 -22.46 -4.90
CA ASP A 57 7.60 -22.40 -4.79
C ASP A 57 8.07 -21.39 -3.72
N LEU A 58 7.16 -20.66 -3.05
CA LEU A 58 7.53 -19.69 -2.03
C LEU A 58 8.19 -20.36 -0.82
N ASN A 59 9.39 -19.90 -0.52
CA ASN A 59 10.16 -20.28 0.66
C ASN A 59 10.98 -19.06 1.13
N ASP A 60 11.70 -19.22 2.25
CA ASP A 60 12.51 -18.14 2.83
C ASP A 60 13.53 -17.57 1.83
N ASP A 61 14.20 -18.43 1.03
CA ASP A 61 15.20 -18.02 0.04
C ASP A 61 14.55 -17.19 -1.08
N LEU A 62 13.53 -17.74 -1.75
CA LEU A 62 12.85 -17.04 -2.84
C LEU A 62 12.25 -15.70 -2.38
N PHE A 63 11.71 -15.66 -1.16
CA PHE A 63 11.24 -14.42 -0.55
C PHE A 63 12.34 -13.37 -0.39
N HIS A 64 13.50 -13.76 0.15
CA HIS A 64 14.64 -12.86 0.28
C HIS A 64 15.13 -12.35 -1.08
N ARG A 65 15.14 -13.22 -2.08
CA ARG A 65 15.51 -12.85 -3.45
C ARG A 65 14.52 -11.87 -4.08
N PHE A 66 13.21 -12.03 -3.87
CA PHE A 66 12.23 -11.03 -4.27
C PHE A 66 12.45 -9.68 -3.57
N THR A 67 12.72 -9.68 -2.27
CA THR A 67 13.06 -8.45 -1.54
C THR A 67 14.32 -7.79 -2.11
N GLU A 68 15.38 -8.57 -2.37
CA GLU A 68 16.65 -8.06 -2.90
C GLU A 68 16.50 -7.49 -4.31
N ALA A 69 15.68 -8.11 -5.16
CA ALA A 69 15.42 -7.64 -6.52
C ALA A 69 14.71 -6.26 -6.56
N LEU A 70 14.07 -5.81 -5.46
CA LEU A 70 13.55 -4.44 -5.36
C LEU A 70 14.64 -3.39 -5.11
N SER A 71 15.79 -3.79 -4.54
CA SER A 71 16.82 -2.85 -4.07
C SER A 71 17.32 -1.87 -5.15
N PRO A 72 17.55 -2.27 -6.42
CA PRO A 72 17.97 -1.34 -7.45
C PRO A 72 16.91 -0.27 -7.75
N LEU A 73 15.61 -0.64 -7.86
CA LEU A 73 14.50 0.31 -8.02
C LEU A 73 14.39 1.26 -6.83
N LEU A 74 14.46 0.73 -5.61
CA LEU A 74 14.39 1.53 -4.41
C LEU A 74 15.60 2.47 -4.31
N GLY A 75 16.78 2.02 -4.75
CA GLY A 75 18.00 2.80 -4.93
C GLY A 75 17.78 4.05 -5.78
N ASP A 76 17.12 3.90 -6.93
CA ASP A 76 16.79 5.01 -7.82
C ASP A 76 15.82 6.03 -7.17
N PHE A 77 14.99 5.58 -6.21
CA PHE A 77 14.03 6.43 -5.49
C PHE A 77 14.50 6.93 -4.12
N MET A 78 15.65 6.47 -3.61
CA MET A 78 16.18 6.73 -2.26
C MET A 78 16.17 8.21 -1.86
N ASN A 79 16.26 9.13 -2.81
CA ASN A 79 16.32 10.57 -2.55
C ASN A 79 14.94 11.26 -2.60
N SER A 80 13.84 10.52 -2.77
CA SER A 80 12.50 11.07 -2.86
C SER A 80 11.48 10.23 -2.09
N PHE A 81 11.03 10.77 -0.96
CA PHE A 81 9.99 10.13 -0.15
C PHE A 81 8.68 9.98 -0.92
N ILE A 82 8.30 11.01 -1.70
CA ILE A 82 7.14 10.96 -2.60
C ILE A 82 7.25 9.80 -3.60
N LYS A 83 8.35 9.69 -4.36
CA LYS A 83 8.46 8.64 -5.39
C LYS A 83 8.45 7.25 -4.76
N SER A 84 9.20 7.08 -3.68
CA SER A 84 9.26 5.83 -2.91
C SER A 84 7.89 5.44 -2.34
N SER A 85 7.14 6.40 -1.78
CA SER A 85 5.80 6.16 -1.22
C SER A 85 4.79 5.78 -2.30
N TYR A 86 4.80 6.46 -3.45
CA TYR A 86 3.92 6.11 -4.57
C TYR A 86 4.26 4.76 -5.18
N PHE A 87 5.54 4.43 -5.35
CA PHE A 87 5.99 3.11 -5.77
C PHE A 87 5.52 2.01 -4.80
N ARG A 88 5.77 2.18 -3.50
CA ARG A 88 5.31 1.27 -2.44
C ARG A 88 3.81 1.02 -2.53
N MET A 89 3.03 2.09 -2.67
CA MET A 89 1.58 1.99 -2.74
C MET A 89 1.11 1.22 -3.96
N GLY A 90 1.68 1.47 -5.15
CA GLY A 90 1.37 0.69 -6.35
C GLY A 90 1.76 -0.77 -6.21
N PHE A 91 2.95 -1.03 -5.64
CA PHE A 91 3.47 -2.36 -5.40
C PHE A 91 2.55 -3.18 -4.49
N ILE A 92 2.17 -2.64 -3.33
CA ILE A 92 1.26 -3.32 -2.40
C ILE A 92 -0.16 -3.42 -2.98
N ALA A 93 -0.67 -2.36 -3.60
CA ALA A 93 -2.01 -2.34 -4.18
C ALA A 93 -2.21 -3.45 -5.22
N ARG A 94 -1.23 -3.67 -6.10
CA ARG A 94 -1.30 -4.74 -7.10
C ARG A 94 -0.91 -6.10 -6.56
N GLY A 95 0.14 -6.16 -5.74
CA GLY A 95 0.72 -7.41 -5.26
C GLY A 95 0.05 -8.03 -4.05
N GLY A 96 -0.84 -7.28 -3.39
CA GLY A 96 -1.58 -7.73 -2.21
C GLY A 96 -0.65 -8.14 -1.07
N ILE A 97 -1.02 -9.23 -0.39
CA ILE A 97 -0.31 -9.72 0.79
C ILE A 97 1.15 -10.10 0.53
N LEU A 98 1.46 -10.66 -0.65
CA LEU A 98 2.84 -11.02 -1.00
C LEU A 98 3.70 -9.77 -1.11
N ALA A 99 3.19 -8.73 -1.79
CA ALA A 99 3.91 -7.46 -1.92
C ALA A 99 4.05 -6.74 -0.59
N GLU A 100 3.02 -6.75 0.28
CA GLU A 100 3.14 -6.19 1.62
C GLU A 100 4.25 -6.89 2.41
N ALA A 101 4.30 -8.21 2.41
CA ALA A 101 5.37 -8.96 3.08
C ALA A 101 6.76 -8.66 2.50
N VAL A 102 6.90 -8.70 1.16
CA VAL A 102 8.18 -8.47 0.46
C VAL A 102 8.68 -7.05 0.71
N PHE A 103 7.80 -6.05 0.61
CA PHE A 103 8.19 -4.66 0.86
C PHE A 103 8.51 -4.42 2.33
N THR A 104 7.73 -4.97 3.26
CA THR A 104 8.01 -4.80 4.71
C THR A 104 9.36 -5.42 5.10
N ASN A 105 9.75 -6.51 4.46
CA ASN A 105 11.07 -7.15 4.68
C ASN A 105 12.26 -6.30 4.21
N THR A 106 12.05 -5.25 3.40
CA THR A 106 13.12 -4.32 3.04
C THR A 106 13.68 -3.59 4.27
N VAL A 107 12.92 -3.52 5.37
CA VAL A 107 13.39 -3.03 6.68
C VAL A 107 14.59 -3.83 7.17
N ASN A 108 14.61 -5.14 6.99
CA ASN A 108 15.73 -6.01 7.36
C ASN A 108 16.99 -5.78 6.50
N LYS A 109 16.84 -5.03 5.40
CA LYS A 109 17.94 -4.55 4.53
C LYS A 109 18.23 -3.06 4.73
N GLY A 110 17.63 -2.44 5.75
CA GLY A 110 17.85 -1.05 6.13
C GLY A 110 16.99 -0.03 5.39
N TYR A 111 16.02 -0.45 4.59
CA TYR A 111 15.12 0.45 3.86
C TYR A 111 13.77 0.59 4.59
N SER A 112 13.44 1.80 5.02
CA SER A 112 12.20 2.10 5.77
C SER A 112 11.85 3.58 5.65
N CYS A 113 10.64 3.98 6.07
CA CYS A 113 10.27 5.39 6.02
C CYS A 113 11.16 6.27 6.92
N SER A 114 11.84 5.69 7.91
CA SER A 114 12.75 6.37 8.85
C SER A 114 13.91 7.09 8.17
N GLN A 115 14.24 6.71 6.94
CA GLN A 115 15.24 7.40 6.12
C GLN A 115 14.77 8.76 5.62
N PHE A 116 13.46 9.04 5.67
CA PHE A 116 12.83 10.22 5.07
C PHE A 116 12.20 11.17 6.09
N VAL A 117 12.19 10.80 7.37
CA VAL A 117 11.51 11.56 8.43
C VAL A 117 12.47 12.04 9.50
N ASP A 118 12.13 13.17 10.12
CA ASP A 118 13.01 13.86 11.06
C ASP A 118 13.15 13.14 12.40
N THR A 119 12.14 12.37 12.81
CA THR A 119 12.17 11.53 14.02
C THR A 119 12.17 10.06 13.59
N PRO A 120 13.37 9.47 13.39
CA PRO A 120 13.47 8.09 12.94
C PRO A 120 13.05 7.13 14.05
N TYR A 121 12.48 6.01 13.66
CA TYR A 121 12.21 4.86 14.52
C TYR A 121 12.64 3.59 13.81
N ILE A 122 12.82 2.49 14.53
CA ILE A 122 13.34 1.25 13.94
C ILE A 122 12.18 0.26 13.84
N PRO A 123 11.52 0.16 12.66
CA PRO A 123 10.59 -0.93 12.44
C PRO A 123 11.32 -2.27 12.51
N HIS A 124 10.61 -3.31 12.88
CA HIS A 124 11.12 -4.68 12.93
C HIS A 124 10.16 -5.61 12.20
N PHE A 125 10.69 -6.40 11.29
CA PHE A 125 9.90 -7.41 10.59
C PHE A 125 10.49 -8.80 10.83
N ASP A 126 9.74 -9.65 11.52
CA ASP A 126 10.10 -11.04 11.71
C ASP A 126 9.53 -11.88 10.55
N SER A 127 10.39 -12.24 9.60
CA SER A 127 10.02 -13.11 8.47
C SER A 127 10.11 -14.60 8.81
N THR A 128 10.53 -14.97 10.03
CA THR A 128 10.79 -16.35 10.40
C THR A 128 9.51 -17.17 10.30
N ASN A 129 9.54 -18.28 9.55
CA ASN A 129 8.41 -19.19 9.35
C ASN A 129 7.18 -18.57 8.66
N LEU A 130 7.31 -17.38 8.06
CA LEU A 130 6.20 -16.72 7.37
C LEU A 130 5.53 -17.69 6.37
N TRP A 131 6.35 -18.40 5.58
CA TRP A 131 5.91 -19.31 4.52
C TRP A 131 5.55 -20.71 4.99
N LYS A 132 5.71 -21.04 6.28
CA LYS A 132 5.29 -22.35 6.81
C LYS A 132 3.78 -22.42 7.06
N ASN A 133 3.06 -21.33 6.79
CA ASN A 133 1.63 -21.21 7.04
C ASN A 133 0.83 -21.36 5.74
N ASP A 134 0.00 -22.42 5.67
CA ASP A 134 -0.92 -22.68 4.56
C ASP A 134 -1.89 -21.52 4.28
N PHE A 135 -2.18 -20.70 5.30
CA PHE A 135 -3.03 -19.53 5.17
C PHE A 135 -2.46 -18.51 4.17
N LEU A 136 -1.15 -18.24 4.20
CA LEU A 136 -0.54 -17.25 3.30
C LEU A 136 -0.54 -17.76 1.86
N HIS A 137 -0.21 -19.03 1.65
CA HIS A 137 -0.27 -19.65 0.32
C HIS A 137 -1.69 -19.53 -0.24
N THR A 138 -2.69 -19.91 0.55
CA THR A 138 -4.11 -19.79 0.15
C THR A 138 -4.50 -18.34 -0.15
N ALA A 139 -4.07 -17.38 0.68
CA ALA A 139 -4.37 -15.96 0.47
C ALA A 139 -3.74 -15.43 -0.82
N ILE A 140 -2.49 -15.79 -1.12
CA ILE A 140 -1.77 -15.40 -2.33
C ILE A 140 -2.43 -16.01 -3.56
N GLN A 141 -2.77 -17.30 -3.52
CA GLN A 141 -3.44 -17.96 -4.64
C GLN A 141 -4.80 -17.31 -4.93
N ASN A 142 -5.61 -17.11 -3.90
CA ASN A 142 -6.90 -16.40 -4.03
C ASN A 142 -6.73 -14.95 -4.54
N TRP A 143 -5.61 -14.30 -4.24
CA TRP A 143 -5.33 -12.95 -4.74
C TRP A 143 -4.99 -12.97 -6.23
N LYS A 144 -4.18 -13.94 -6.70
CA LYS A 144 -3.87 -14.11 -8.13
C LYS A 144 -5.12 -14.35 -8.98
N GLU A 145 -6.11 -15.03 -8.42
CA GLU A 145 -7.40 -15.33 -9.08
C GLU A 145 -8.42 -14.19 -8.95
N ALA A 146 -8.16 -13.18 -8.10
CA ALA A 146 -9.07 -12.08 -7.90
C ALA A 146 -9.21 -11.20 -9.16
N PRO A 147 -10.37 -10.58 -9.40
CA PRO A 147 -10.63 -9.76 -10.58
C PRO A 147 -9.98 -8.35 -10.46
N ILE A 148 -8.70 -8.28 -10.14
CA ILE A 148 -7.95 -7.05 -9.85
C ILE A 148 -7.99 -6.07 -11.04
N SER A 149 -8.02 -6.59 -12.27
CA SER A 149 -8.16 -5.79 -13.49
C SER A 149 -9.49 -5.04 -13.57
N ASN A 150 -10.54 -5.56 -12.94
CA ASN A 150 -11.88 -4.95 -12.96
C ASN A 150 -12.02 -3.82 -11.94
N ILE A 151 -11.10 -3.72 -10.97
CA ILE A 151 -11.17 -2.72 -9.91
C ILE A 151 -10.63 -1.37 -10.40
N THR A 152 -11.37 -0.72 -11.30
CA THR A 152 -11.01 0.59 -11.85
C THR A 152 -12.07 1.63 -11.46
N ILE A 153 -11.70 2.90 -11.55
CA ILE A 153 -12.66 4.01 -11.34
C ILE A 153 -13.74 4.00 -12.44
N GLU A 154 -13.38 3.56 -13.65
CA GLU A 154 -14.32 3.41 -14.77
C GLU A 154 -15.38 2.33 -14.52
N ASN A 155 -15.01 1.23 -13.85
CA ASN A 155 -15.97 0.18 -13.51
C ASN A 155 -16.76 0.50 -12.24
N PHE A 156 -16.14 1.22 -11.29
CA PHE A 156 -16.75 1.60 -10.02
C PHE A 156 -16.58 3.10 -9.76
N HIS A 157 -17.51 3.87 -10.31
CA HIS A 157 -17.50 5.33 -10.21
C HIS A 157 -17.77 5.84 -8.78
N TYR A 158 -18.52 5.07 -7.99
CA TYR A 158 -18.89 5.43 -6.63
C TYR A 158 -18.42 4.36 -5.63
N ILE A 159 -17.88 4.82 -4.49
CA ILE A 159 -17.40 3.94 -3.41
C ILE A 159 -18.50 2.96 -2.97
N ASP A 160 -19.75 3.41 -2.87
CA ASP A 160 -20.86 2.54 -2.43
C ASP A 160 -21.12 1.38 -3.40
N GLN A 161 -20.99 1.61 -4.71
CA GLN A 161 -21.11 0.55 -5.72
C GLN A 161 -20.01 -0.49 -5.56
N TYR A 162 -18.78 -0.03 -5.34
CA TYR A 162 -17.64 -0.89 -5.06
C TYR A 162 -17.84 -1.71 -3.77
N LEU A 163 -18.25 -1.07 -2.67
CA LEU A 163 -18.39 -1.72 -1.37
C LEU A 163 -19.43 -2.86 -1.38
N ILE A 164 -20.46 -2.76 -2.22
CA ILE A 164 -21.49 -3.79 -2.35
C ILE A 164 -21.25 -4.79 -3.48
N SER A 165 -20.18 -4.62 -4.27
CA SER A 165 -19.86 -5.44 -5.44
C SER A 165 -19.64 -6.91 -5.10
N SER A 166 -19.92 -7.79 -6.08
CA SER A 166 -19.60 -9.21 -5.98
C SER A 166 -18.09 -9.44 -5.86
N GLU A 167 -17.31 -8.69 -6.64
CA GLU A 167 -15.87 -8.74 -6.73
C GLU A 167 -15.20 -8.56 -5.36
N ARG A 168 -15.77 -7.67 -4.53
CA ARG A 168 -15.32 -7.47 -3.15
C ARG A 168 -15.85 -8.58 -2.23
N LYS A 169 -17.16 -8.87 -2.27
CA LYS A 169 -17.81 -9.74 -1.28
C LYS A 169 -17.38 -11.21 -1.33
N THR A 170 -16.91 -11.71 -2.47
CA THR A 170 -16.50 -13.11 -2.62
C THR A 170 -15.09 -13.40 -2.07
N LEU A 171 -14.28 -12.37 -1.81
CA LEU A 171 -12.93 -12.55 -1.30
C LEU A 171 -12.91 -12.82 0.20
N SER A 172 -11.85 -13.50 0.67
CA SER A 172 -11.56 -13.66 2.09
C SER A 172 -11.30 -12.30 2.76
N PRO A 173 -11.50 -12.15 4.09
CA PRO A 173 -11.31 -10.86 4.77
C PRO A 173 -9.95 -10.19 4.51
N ILE A 174 -8.88 -10.98 4.40
CA ILE A 174 -7.55 -10.46 4.11
C ILE A 174 -7.44 -9.90 2.69
N ASN A 175 -7.98 -10.62 1.70
CA ASN A 175 -7.96 -10.16 0.31
C ASN A 175 -8.97 -9.03 0.07
N GLN A 176 -10.07 -8.96 0.85
CA GLN A 176 -10.95 -7.79 0.85
C GLN A 176 -10.20 -6.52 1.27
N TYR A 177 -9.37 -6.59 2.30
CA TYR A 177 -8.54 -5.45 2.72
C TYR A 177 -7.59 -4.98 1.60
N TYR A 178 -6.90 -5.90 0.92
CA TYR A 178 -6.03 -5.53 -0.19
C TYR A 178 -6.80 -5.02 -1.43
N LEU A 179 -8.01 -5.54 -1.66
CA LEU A 179 -8.88 -5.00 -2.71
C LEU A 179 -9.33 -3.58 -2.38
N ASP A 180 -9.69 -3.31 -1.12
CA ASP A 180 -10.05 -1.99 -0.61
C ASP A 180 -8.87 -1.04 -0.80
N PHE A 181 -7.67 -1.49 -0.40
CA PHE A 181 -6.42 -0.75 -0.54
C PHE A 181 -6.13 -0.39 -2.00
N LEU A 182 -6.31 -1.33 -2.93
CA LEU A 182 -6.16 -1.09 -4.36
C LEU A 182 -7.14 -0.04 -4.87
N TYR A 183 -8.42 -0.21 -4.57
CA TYR A 183 -9.47 0.68 -5.04
C TYR A 183 -9.27 2.10 -4.51
N PHE A 184 -8.99 2.23 -3.21
CA PHE A 184 -8.73 3.53 -2.58
C PHE A 184 -7.46 4.19 -3.12
N SER A 185 -6.40 3.43 -3.38
CA SER A 185 -5.17 3.95 -3.99
C SER A 185 -5.43 4.50 -5.39
N ARG A 186 -6.17 3.76 -6.22
CA ARG A 186 -6.53 4.20 -7.58
C ARG A 186 -7.41 5.44 -7.54
N LEU A 187 -8.43 5.46 -6.68
CA LEU A 187 -9.27 6.66 -6.46
C LEU A 187 -8.42 7.86 -6.07
N TYR A 188 -7.51 7.72 -5.12
CA TYR A 188 -6.64 8.82 -4.69
C TYR A 188 -5.82 9.41 -5.85
N ILE A 189 -5.25 8.56 -6.70
CA ILE A 189 -4.52 8.99 -7.89
C ILE A 189 -5.43 9.68 -8.89
N GLY A 190 -6.63 9.13 -9.13
CA GLY A 190 -7.64 9.73 -10.00
C GLY A 190 -8.14 11.09 -9.50
N MET A 191 -8.21 11.28 -8.18
CA MET A 191 -8.56 12.57 -7.58
C MET A 191 -7.49 13.63 -7.79
N GLY A 192 -6.24 13.26 -8.07
CA GLY A 192 -5.17 14.20 -8.38
C GLY A 192 -5.43 15.08 -9.59
N PHE A 193 -6.42 14.73 -10.43
CA PHE A 193 -6.85 15.51 -11.60
C PHE A 193 -7.95 16.54 -11.28
N ILE A 194 -8.51 16.52 -10.06
CA ILE A 194 -9.54 17.47 -9.63
C ILE A 194 -8.84 18.76 -9.17
N SER A 195 -9.06 19.85 -9.91
CA SER A 195 -8.46 21.16 -9.59
C SER A 195 -9.26 21.95 -8.54
N ASP A 196 -10.54 21.64 -8.38
CA ASP A 196 -11.44 22.33 -7.46
C ASP A 196 -11.29 21.78 -6.03
N LEU A 197 -10.80 22.62 -5.11
CA LEU A 197 -10.61 22.27 -3.71
C LEU A 197 -11.94 22.02 -2.96
N GLU A 198 -13.02 22.69 -3.35
CA GLU A 198 -14.33 22.53 -2.70
C GLU A 198 -14.93 21.16 -2.98
N GLU A 199 -14.64 20.59 -4.16
CA GLU A 199 -15.03 19.23 -4.54
C GLU A 199 -14.02 18.18 -4.04
N TYR A 200 -12.72 18.47 -4.16
CA TYR A 200 -11.64 17.56 -3.80
C TYR A 200 -11.62 17.21 -2.31
N VAL A 201 -11.75 18.20 -1.42
CA VAL A 201 -11.60 17.98 0.03
C VAL A 201 -12.67 17.04 0.61
N PRO A 202 -13.98 17.21 0.35
CA PRO A 202 -15.01 16.27 0.80
C PRO A 202 -14.78 14.84 0.30
N LEU A 203 -14.42 14.67 -0.98
CA LEU A 203 -14.13 13.36 -1.56
C LEU A 203 -12.93 12.70 -0.85
N LEU A 204 -11.90 13.49 -0.54
CA LEU A 204 -10.69 12.99 0.12
C LEU A 204 -11.01 12.57 1.55
N MET A 205 -11.87 13.31 2.25
CA MET A 205 -12.34 12.94 3.58
C MET A 205 -13.11 11.61 3.57
N ILE A 206 -14.01 11.41 2.61
CA ILE A 206 -14.77 10.15 2.45
C ILE A 206 -13.81 8.99 2.18
N LEU A 207 -12.84 9.19 1.28
CA LEU A 207 -11.82 8.19 0.95
C LEU A 207 -11.01 7.78 2.19
N ILE A 208 -10.43 8.75 2.89
CA ILE A 208 -9.59 8.52 4.08
C ILE A 208 -10.42 7.85 5.19
N LEU A 209 -11.68 8.25 5.39
CA LEU A 209 -12.58 7.61 6.36
C LEU A 209 -12.77 6.12 6.06
N ASN A 210 -13.05 5.77 4.80
CA ASN A 210 -13.26 4.38 4.42
C ASN A 210 -11.96 3.55 4.55
N TRP A 211 -10.82 4.14 4.21
CA TRP A 211 -9.52 3.51 4.40
C TRP A 211 -9.19 3.28 5.88
N ALA A 212 -9.50 4.25 6.75
CA ALA A 212 -9.33 4.12 8.20
C ALA A 212 -10.17 2.97 8.77
N ARG A 213 -11.41 2.81 8.30
CA ARG A 213 -12.33 1.74 8.72
C ARG A 213 -11.88 0.37 8.21
N ALA A 214 -11.41 0.27 6.97
CA ALA A 214 -10.84 -0.97 6.44
C ALA A 214 -9.60 -1.40 7.25
N SER A 215 -8.74 -0.45 7.60
CA SER A 215 -7.56 -0.69 8.44
C SER A 215 -7.94 -1.14 9.86
N LEU A 216 -8.97 -0.52 10.46
CA LEU A 216 -9.50 -0.92 11.76
C LEU A 216 -10.01 -2.37 11.75
N ALA A 217 -10.79 -2.72 10.73
CA ALA A 217 -11.33 -4.07 10.57
C ALA A 217 -10.22 -5.13 10.40
N ARG A 218 -9.01 -4.72 9.97
CA ARG A 218 -7.84 -5.58 9.83
C ARG A 218 -6.95 -5.62 11.07
N ASN A 219 -7.32 -4.91 12.14
CA ASN A 219 -6.54 -4.75 13.37
C ASN A 219 -5.19 -4.04 13.12
N LEU A 220 -5.22 -2.94 12.34
CA LEU A 220 -4.10 -2.02 12.12
C LEU A 220 -4.38 -0.70 12.87
N PRO A 221 -4.18 -0.66 14.19
CA PRO A 221 -4.64 0.44 15.03
C PRO A 221 -3.93 1.77 14.76
N TYR A 222 -2.62 1.79 14.50
CA TYR A 222 -1.88 3.03 14.21
C TYR A 222 -2.27 3.61 12.85
N THR A 223 -2.43 2.75 11.84
CA THR A 223 -2.91 3.10 10.50
C THR A 223 -4.30 3.67 10.56
N SER A 224 -5.22 2.99 11.25
CA SER A 224 -6.58 3.48 11.43
C SER A 224 -6.63 4.83 12.15
N TYR A 225 -5.90 4.96 13.27
CA TYR A 225 -5.84 6.21 14.05
C TYR A 225 -5.28 7.37 13.24
N GLY A 226 -4.14 7.17 12.58
CA GLY A 226 -3.50 8.20 11.78
C GLY A 226 -4.37 8.67 10.62
N LEU A 227 -5.11 7.77 9.99
CA LEU A 227 -6.07 8.12 8.93
C LEU A 227 -7.29 8.88 9.48
N PHE A 228 -7.87 8.47 10.61
CA PHE A 228 -8.95 9.25 11.24
C PHE A 228 -8.48 10.66 11.62
N GLN A 229 -7.29 10.79 12.20
CA GLN A 229 -6.72 12.09 12.54
C GLN A 229 -6.45 12.93 11.27
N LYS A 230 -5.86 12.32 10.22
CA LYS A 230 -5.63 12.97 8.93
C LYS A 230 -6.92 13.51 8.34
N CYS A 231 -8.01 12.72 8.38
CA CYS A 231 -9.32 13.14 7.93
C CYS A 231 -9.80 14.40 8.68
N LEU A 232 -9.62 14.44 10.01
CA LEU A 232 -10.00 15.59 10.84
C LEU A 232 -9.13 16.83 10.62
N THR A 233 -7.94 16.70 10.03
CA THR A 233 -7.13 17.88 9.63
C THR A 233 -7.64 18.58 8.38
N LEU A 234 -8.47 17.91 7.58
CA LEU A 234 -9.06 18.47 6.37
C LEU A 234 -10.19 19.43 6.77
N LYS A 235 -9.97 20.73 6.53
CA LYS A 235 -10.93 21.78 6.88
C LYS A 235 -12.13 21.73 5.93
N CYS A 236 -13.19 21.02 6.32
CA CYS A 236 -14.45 20.97 5.59
C CYS A 236 -15.62 20.84 6.56
N ASN A 237 -16.76 21.46 6.24
CA ASN A 237 -17.99 21.31 7.01
C ASN A 237 -18.71 20.02 6.60
N PHE A 238 -18.21 18.88 7.09
CA PHE A 238 -18.83 17.57 6.88
C PHE A 238 -19.06 16.86 8.23
N PRO A 239 -20.16 17.18 8.94
CA PRO A 239 -20.37 16.75 10.32
C PRO A 239 -20.40 15.23 10.49
N GLU A 240 -21.04 14.52 9.55
CA GLU A 240 -21.18 13.06 9.60
C GLU A 240 -19.82 12.33 9.53
N VAL A 241 -18.94 12.78 8.63
CA VAL A 241 -17.58 12.23 8.51
C VAL A 241 -16.77 12.55 9.76
N THR A 242 -16.90 13.78 10.27
CA THR A 242 -16.23 14.24 11.50
C THR A 242 -16.63 13.38 12.69
N GLU A 243 -17.93 13.15 12.89
CA GLU A 243 -18.46 12.32 13.96
C GLU A 243 -17.93 10.88 13.86
N ARG A 244 -17.96 10.28 12.67
CA ARG A 244 -17.46 8.91 12.45
C ARG A 244 -15.96 8.79 12.74
N CYS A 245 -15.15 9.79 12.37
CA CYS A 245 -13.73 9.80 12.69
C CYS A 245 -13.49 9.89 14.20
N GLN A 246 -14.22 10.77 14.90
CA GLN A 246 -14.14 10.90 16.35
C GLN A 246 -14.56 9.61 17.07
N GLN A 247 -15.62 8.93 16.58
CA GLN A 247 -16.04 7.63 17.11
C GLN A 247 -14.94 6.57 16.93
N GLY A 248 -14.34 6.48 15.74
CA GLY A 248 -13.24 5.55 15.46
C GLY A 248 -12.02 5.78 16.37
N ILE A 249 -11.63 7.04 16.57
CA ILE A 249 -10.56 7.42 17.50
C ILE A 249 -10.89 6.99 18.94
N ARG A 250 -12.12 7.23 19.40
CA ARG A 250 -12.55 6.85 20.76
C ARG A 250 -12.45 5.34 20.98
N VAL A 251 -12.84 4.53 20.00
CA VAL A 251 -12.71 3.06 20.08
C VAL A 251 -11.25 2.66 20.26
N LEU A 252 -10.36 3.19 19.41
CA LEU A 252 -8.93 2.87 19.45
C LEU A 252 -8.23 3.28 20.74
N VAL A 253 -8.57 4.46 21.29
CA VAL A 253 -7.99 4.96 22.54
C VAL A 253 -8.55 4.22 23.76
N LYS A 254 -9.86 3.95 23.80
CA LYS A 254 -10.52 3.31 24.94
C LYS A 254 -10.11 1.84 25.10
N GLU A 255 -9.88 1.15 24.00
CA GLU A 255 -9.51 -0.26 24.01
C GLU A 255 -7.98 -0.49 24.14
N GLU A 256 -7.22 0.57 24.47
CA GLU A 256 -5.75 0.53 24.66
C GLU A 256 -4.96 -0.05 23.48
N HIS A 257 -5.51 0.04 22.27
CA HIS A 257 -4.86 -0.50 21.06
C HIS A 257 -3.64 0.31 20.62
N ILE A 258 -3.38 1.48 21.24
CA ILE A 258 -2.38 2.45 20.78
C ILE A 258 -1.55 2.96 21.96
N ASN A 259 -0.22 2.94 21.80
CA ASN A 259 0.72 3.55 22.74
C ASN A 259 0.64 5.10 22.67
N PRO A 260 0.39 5.81 23.79
CA PRO A 260 0.32 7.27 23.82
C PRO A 260 1.58 7.99 23.27
N ASN A 261 2.76 7.38 23.42
CA ASN A 261 4.00 7.95 22.89
C ASN A 261 3.95 8.02 21.36
N LEU A 262 3.43 6.99 20.71
CA LEU A 262 3.31 6.94 19.25
C LEU A 262 2.20 7.84 18.71
N ILE A 263 1.19 8.20 19.52
CA ILE A 263 0.19 9.20 19.15
C ILE A 263 0.85 10.55 18.81
N SER A 264 1.79 10.99 19.64
CA SER A 264 2.52 12.24 19.42
C SER A 264 3.33 12.21 18.13
N THR A 265 3.96 11.07 17.83
CA THR A 265 4.67 10.82 16.57
C THR A 265 3.73 10.94 15.38
N ILE A 266 2.55 10.30 15.42
CA ILE A 266 1.55 10.36 14.35
C ILE A 266 1.13 11.82 14.10
N HIS A 267 0.86 12.59 15.16
CA HIS A 267 0.46 13.99 15.04
C HIS A 267 1.52 14.85 14.34
N GLY A 268 2.80 14.56 14.55
CA GLY A 268 3.92 15.24 13.88
C GLY A 268 3.97 15.04 12.36
N TYR A 269 3.30 14.01 11.83
CA TYR A 269 3.32 13.66 10.41
C TYR A 269 1.99 13.85 9.68
N LEU A 270 0.94 14.37 10.34
CA LEU A 270 -0.38 14.55 9.72
C LEU A 270 -0.38 15.54 8.53
N ASN A 271 0.61 16.42 8.42
CA ASN A 271 0.76 17.32 7.29
C ASN A 271 1.35 16.66 6.03
N ARG A 272 1.90 15.45 6.15
CA ARG A 272 2.49 14.69 5.03
C ARG A 272 1.43 14.30 4.00
N GLU A 273 1.90 13.95 2.81
CA GLU A 273 1.03 13.43 1.76
C GLU A 273 0.43 12.07 2.18
N LEU A 274 -0.76 11.68 1.66
CA LEU A 274 -1.46 10.49 2.15
C LEU A 274 -0.63 9.21 2.05
N PHE A 275 0.08 9.00 0.95
CA PHE A 275 0.89 7.79 0.72
C PHE A 275 2.15 7.79 1.59
N GLU A 276 2.76 8.96 1.81
CA GLU A 276 3.86 9.13 2.78
C GLU A 276 3.40 8.79 4.19
N LEU A 277 2.25 9.34 4.60
CA LEU A 277 1.65 9.08 5.90
C LEU A 277 1.34 7.58 6.06
N LEU A 278 0.72 6.94 5.06
CA LEU A 278 0.41 5.51 5.10
C LEU A 278 1.65 4.64 5.30
N TRP A 279 2.79 4.99 4.70
CA TRP A 279 4.03 4.26 4.95
C TRP A 279 4.49 4.45 6.39
N ILE A 280 4.52 5.69 6.90
CA ILE A 280 4.85 5.95 8.31
C ILE A 280 3.95 5.15 9.24
N LEU A 281 2.64 5.15 9.02
CA LEU A 281 1.73 4.43 9.89
C LEU A 281 1.97 2.91 9.83
N SER A 282 2.24 2.37 8.63
CA SER A 282 2.53 0.95 8.44
C SER A 282 3.84 0.52 9.11
N ASP A 283 4.88 1.36 9.08
CA ASP A 283 6.13 1.06 9.76
C ASP A 283 5.94 1.14 11.30
N LEU A 284 5.05 2.02 11.80
CA LEU A 284 4.67 2.08 13.22
C LEU A 284 3.95 0.80 13.69
N GLU A 285 3.10 0.18 12.86
CA GLU A 285 2.50 -1.14 13.17
C GLU A 285 3.56 -2.21 13.43
N ASN A 286 4.71 -2.09 12.74
CA ASN A 286 5.83 -3.01 12.83
C ASN A 286 6.92 -2.54 13.81
N SER A 287 6.70 -1.43 14.52
CA SER A 287 7.65 -0.96 15.54
C SER A 287 7.44 -1.70 16.85
N LYS A 288 8.53 -2.12 17.51
CA LYS A 288 8.42 -2.71 18.85
C LYS A 288 7.94 -1.63 19.83
N LYS A 289 6.96 -2.00 20.67
CA LYS A 289 6.39 -1.17 21.74
C LYS A 289 7.46 -0.55 22.65
#